data_AF-A0A2G9HJT2-F1
#
_entry.id   AF-A0A2G9HJT2-F1
#
_cell.length_a   1.000
_cell.length_b   1.000
_cell.length_c   1.000
_cell.angle_alpha   90.00
_cell.angle_beta   90.00
_cell.angle_gamma   90.00
#
_symmetry.space_group_name_H-M   'P 1'
#
loop_
_entity.id
_entity.type
_entity.pdbx_description
1 polymer ?
#
loop_
_entity_poly.entity_id
_entity_poly.type
_entity_poly.pdbx_seq_one_letter_code
_entity_poly.pdbx_strand_id
1 'polypeptide(L)'
;MIRQARGYSYMDLLDLCPEKVENYEQKLKNFYTEHIHADEEIRYCLEGSGYFDVRDKADRWIRILIKAGDLIVLPAGIYHRFTLDTSNYIKLMRLFVGEPVWTPFNRPQEDHPARKDYIKSVIEKGGLPVKAH
;
A
#
# COMPACT_ATOMS: atom_id res chain seq x y z
N MET A 1 -7.26 18.89 8.24
CA MET A 1 -6.06 18.13 7.79
C MET A 1 -6.44 16.67 7.55
N ILE A 2 -5.94 16.04 6.47
CA ILE A 2 -6.31 14.67 6.04
C ILE A 2 -6.20 13.64 7.19
N ARG A 3 -5.15 13.74 8.02
CA ARG A 3 -4.95 12.86 9.18
C ARG A 3 -6.11 12.86 10.17
N GLN A 4 -6.63 14.05 10.52
CA GLN A 4 -7.76 14.16 11.45
C GLN A 4 -9.05 13.66 10.81
N ALA A 5 -9.29 14.00 9.53
CA ALA A 5 -10.49 13.59 8.81
C ALA A 5 -10.59 12.07 8.63
N ARG A 6 -9.44 11.38 8.49
CA ARG A 6 -9.36 9.92 8.28
C ARG A 6 -8.91 9.12 9.51
N GLY A 7 -8.70 9.76 10.65
CA GLY A 7 -8.32 9.07 11.89
C GLY A 7 -6.91 8.47 11.90
N TYR A 8 -5.96 9.03 11.13
CA TYR A 8 -4.58 8.53 11.05
C TYR A 8 -3.77 8.90 12.30
N SER A 9 -3.91 8.09 13.34
CA SER A 9 -3.33 8.28 14.67
C SER A 9 -1.86 7.90 14.77
N TYR A 10 -1.39 6.97 13.93
CA TYR A 10 0.01 6.51 13.94
C TYR A 10 0.74 6.91 12.66
N MET A 11 2.05 7.15 12.78
CA MET A 11 2.93 7.52 11.68
C MET A 11 4.38 7.15 11.98
N ASP A 12 5.08 6.63 10.97
CA ASP A 12 6.53 6.52 10.97
C ASP A 12 7.13 6.79 9.58
N LEU A 13 8.46 6.66 9.46
CA LEU A 13 9.20 6.88 8.23
C LEU A 13 9.90 5.60 7.76
N LEU A 14 9.79 5.32 6.46
CA LEU A 14 10.57 4.31 5.75
C LEU A 14 11.48 5.03 4.75
N ASP A 15 12.78 5.05 5.03
CA ASP A 15 13.83 5.59 4.15
C ASP A 15 14.50 4.41 3.45
N LEU A 16 14.04 4.07 2.24
CA LEU A 16 14.39 2.85 1.54
C LEU A 16 15.40 3.14 0.43
N CYS A 17 16.66 2.81 0.70
CA CYS A 17 17.72 2.66 -0.29
C CYS A 17 18.70 1.55 0.15
N PRO A 18 19.52 1.02 -0.78
CA PRO A 18 20.43 -0.10 -0.50
C PRO A 18 21.35 0.11 0.71
N GLU A 19 21.79 1.35 0.93
CA GLU A 19 22.80 1.70 1.95
C GLU A 19 22.20 1.99 3.33
N LYS A 20 20.90 2.31 3.40
CA LYS A 20 20.25 2.79 4.63
C LYS A 20 19.42 1.74 5.36
N VAL A 21 19.19 0.57 4.74
CA VAL A 21 18.24 -0.42 5.26
C VAL A 21 18.90 -1.78 5.43
N GLU A 22 18.89 -2.29 6.66
CA GLU A 22 19.25 -3.68 6.94
C GLU A 22 18.27 -4.65 6.25
N ASN A 23 18.80 -5.76 5.74
CA ASN A 23 18.02 -6.76 5.00
C ASN A 23 17.26 -6.16 3.81
N TYR A 24 17.82 -5.12 3.16
CA TYR A 24 17.24 -4.41 2.02
C TYR A 24 16.67 -5.35 0.95
N GLU A 25 17.47 -6.30 0.46
CA GLU A 25 17.06 -7.26 -0.57
C GLU A 25 15.86 -8.11 -0.13
N GLN A 26 15.88 -8.59 1.12
CA GLN A 26 14.78 -9.38 1.66
C GLN A 26 13.52 -8.54 1.85
N LYS A 27 13.64 -7.28 2.28
CA LYS A 27 12.52 -6.35 2.38
C LYS A 27 11.92 -6.05 1.00
N LEU A 28 12.75 -5.74 0.00
CA LEU A 28 12.28 -5.53 -1.37
C LEU A 28 11.58 -6.77 -1.93
N LYS A 29 12.14 -7.96 -1.69
CA LYS A 29 11.50 -9.22 -2.09
C LYS A 29 10.13 -9.40 -1.43
N ASN A 30 10.01 -9.09 -0.13
CA ASN A 30 8.75 -9.15 0.58
C ASN A 30 7.74 -8.14 0.02
N PHE A 31 8.16 -6.90 -0.20
CA PHE A 31 7.30 -5.85 -0.79
C PHE A 31 6.84 -6.18 -2.20
N TYR A 32 7.68 -6.84 -3.01
CA TYR A 32 7.36 -7.19 -4.38
C TYR A 32 6.55 -8.49 -4.53
N THR A 33 6.56 -9.35 -3.50
CA THR A 33 5.70 -10.53 -3.48
C THR A 33 4.25 -10.08 -3.41
N GLU A 34 3.38 -10.56 -4.30
CA GLU A 34 1.97 -10.15 -4.32
C GLU A 34 1.26 -10.54 -3.01
N HIS A 35 0.66 -9.55 -2.34
CA HIS A 35 0.04 -9.74 -1.02
C HIS A 35 -1.19 -8.84 -0.82
N ILE A 36 -1.90 -9.10 0.28
CA ILE A 36 -2.92 -8.21 0.86
C ILE A 36 -2.54 -7.81 2.28
N HIS A 37 -3.20 -6.76 2.77
CA HIS A 37 -3.25 -6.41 4.19
C HIS A 37 -4.70 -6.47 4.70
N ALA A 38 -4.85 -6.71 6.00
CA ALA A 38 -6.14 -6.66 6.68
C ALA A 38 -6.67 -5.22 6.86
N ASP A 39 -5.76 -4.24 6.84
CA ASP A 39 -6.02 -2.81 6.99
C ASP A 39 -5.60 -2.02 5.73
N GLU A 40 -5.91 -0.72 5.69
CA GLU A 40 -5.46 0.17 4.61
C GLU A 40 -3.92 0.29 4.59
N GLU A 41 -3.33 0.26 3.40
CA GLU A 41 -1.94 0.63 3.19
C GLU A 41 -1.87 2.09 2.73
N ILE A 42 -1.47 2.98 3.64
CA ILE A 42 -1.38 4.43 3.40
C ILE A 42 0.09 4.83 3.33
N ARG A 43 0.47 5.47 2.21
CA ARG A 43 1.85 5.93 1.96
C ARG A 43 1.84 7.34 1.39
N TYR A 44 2.56 8.23 2.05
CA TYR A 44 2.84 9.57 1.55
C TYR A 44 4.31 9.65 1.15
N CYS A 45 4.58 9.91 -0.12
CA CYS A 45 5.93 9.98 -0.63
C CYS A 45 6.55 11.35 -0.31
N LEU A 46 7.62 11.34 0.48
CA LEU A 46 8.36 12.53 0.88
C LEU A 46 9.46 12.86 -0.12
N GLU A 47 10.19 11.84 -0.57
CA GLU A 47 11.35 11.96 -1.48
C GLU A 47 11.45 10.70 -2.37
N GLY A 48 12.09 10.83 -3.53
CA GLY A 48 12.30 9.71 -4.45
C GLY A 48 11.01 9.25 -5.16
N SER A 49 11.00 7.99 -5.61
CA SER A 49 9.90 7.41 -6.38
C SER A 49 9.89 5.88 -6.38
N GLY A 50 8.74 5.32 -6.75
CA GLY A 50 8.55 3.87 -6.83
C GLY A 50 7.20 3.50 -7.44
N TYR A 51 6.98 2.20 -7.60
CA TYR A 51 5.77 1.66 -8.20
C TYR A 51 4.95 0.86 -7.20
N PHE A 52 3.67 1.18 -7.14
CA PHE A 52 2.65 0.28 -6.61
C PHE A 52 1.95 -0.40 -7.78
N ASP A 53 2.05 -1.73 -7.86
CA ASP A 53 1.23 -2.50 -8.79
C ASP A 53 0.00 -3.01 -8.03
N VAL A 54 -1.20 -2.85 -8.62
CA VAL A 54 -2.48 -3.33 -8.06
C VAL A 54 -3.23 -4.18 -9.09
N ARG A 55 -4.09 -5.09 -8.63
CA ARG A 55 -4.98 -5.86 -9.52
C ARG A 55 -6.23 -5.06 -9.88
N ASP A 56 -6.56 -5.01 -11.17
CA ASP A 56 -7.85 -4.52 -11.66
C ASP A 56 -8.96 -5.56 -11.47
N LYS A 57 -10.20 -5.24 -11.91
CA LYS A 57 -11.34 -6.14 -11.81
C LYS A 57 -11.21 -7.43 -12.64
N ALA A 58 -10.36 -7.42 -13.66
CA ALA A 58 -10.05 -8.58 -14.51
C ALA A 58 -8.75 -9.28 -14.06
N ASP A 59 -8.29 -9.00 -12.83
CA ASP A 59 -7.06 -9.54 -12.25
C ASP A 59 -5.80 -9.23 -13.08
N ARG A 60 -5.77 -8.10 -13.78
CA ARG A 60 -4.60 -7.60 -14.52
C ARG A 60 -3.84 -6.58 -13.68
N TRP A 61 -2.52 -6.53 -13.85
CA TRP A 61 -1.70 -5.53 -13.17
C TRP A 61 -1.92 -4.13 -13.75
N ILE A 62 -2.18 -3.17 -12.87
CA ILE A 62 -2.08 -1.73 -13.12
C ILE A 62 -0.90 -1.22 -12.32
N ARG A 63 0.04 -0.55 -12.99
CA ARG A 63 1.20 0.09 -12.37
C ARG A 63 0.94 1.56 -12.08
N ILE A 64 1.15 1.95 -10.83
CA ILE A 64 0.99 3.32 -10.33
C ILE A 64 2.37 3.83 -9.93
N LEU A 65 2.88 4.83 -10.64
CA LEU A 65 4.07 5.57 -10.24
C LEU A 65 3.69 6.54 -9.13
N ILE A 66 4.44 6.52 -8.03
CA ILE A 66 4.37 7.53 -6.98
C ILE A 66 5.70 8.29 -6.89
N LYS A 67 5.63 9.59 -6.62
CA LYS A 67 6.77 10.48 -6.41
C LYS A 67 6.49 11.45 -5.27
N ALA A 68 7.50 12.21 -4.88
CA ALA A 68 7.39 13.20 -3.80
C ALA A 68 6.13 14.08 -3.93
N GLY A 69 5.35 14.16 -2.85
CA GLY A 69 4.07 14.87 -2.78
C GLY A 69 2.84 14.00 -3.03
N ASP A 70 3.00 12.77 -3.52
CA ASP A 70 1.87 11.86 -3.75
C ASP A 70 1.47 11.11 -2.46
N LEU A 71 0.16 11.07 -2.19
CA LEU A 71 -0.46 10.22 -1.17
C LEU A 71 -1.25 9.12 -1.86
N ILE A 72 -0.93 7.86 -1.57
CA ILE A 72 -1.69 6.69 -2.02
C ILE A 72 -2.33 5.99 -0.83
N VAL A 73 -3.56 5.53 -1.02
CA VAL A 73 -4.29 4.70 -0.06
C VAL A 73 -4.79 3.46 -0.77
N LEU A 74 -4.21 2.32 -0.44
CA LEU A 74 -4.65 1.02 -0.93
C LEU A 74 -5.67 0.44 0.07
N PRO A 75 -6.88 0.11 -0.36
CA PRO A 75 -7.90 -0.43 0.54
C PRO A 75 -7.50 -1.82 1.06
N ALA A 76 -7.93 -2.15 2.28
CA ALA A 76 -7.80 -3.49 2.84
C ALA A 76 -8.29 -4.56 1.84
N GLY A 77 -7.58 -5.69 1.76
CA GLY A 77 -7.95 -6.82 0.89
C GLY A 77 -7.64 -6.67 -0.61
N ILE A 78 -7.08 -5.55 -1.07
CA ILE A 78 -6.59 -5.43 -2.45
C ILE A 78 -5.27 -6.19 -2.63
N TYR A 79 -5.16 -6.98 -3.70
CA TYR A 79 -3.86 -7.53 -4.11
C TYR A 79 -3.00 -6.43 -4.69
N HIS A 80 -1.81 -6.30 -4.12
CA HIS A 80 -0.83 -5.33 -4.54
C HIS A 80 0.59 -5.81 -4.29
N ARG A 81 1.55 -5.05 -4.81
CA ARG A 81 2.98 -5.17 -4.52
C ARG A 81 3.66 -3.83 -4.74
N PHE A 82 4.83 -3.67 -4.14
CA PHE A 82 5.65 -2.48 -4.28
C PHE A 82 7.04 -2.84 -4.83
N THR A 83 7.59 -1.95 -5.66
CA THR A 83 8.99 -2.00 -6.08
C THR A 83 9.56 -0.61 -6.27
N LEU A 84 10.87 -0.45 -6.09
CA LEU A 84 11.55 0.79 -6.47
C LEU A 84 11.60 0.90 -7.99
N ASP A 85 11.70 2.13 -8.48
CA ASP A 85 12.07 2.35 -9.87
C ASP A 85 13.61 2.33 -10.04
N THR A 86 14.08 2.70 -11.22
CA THR A 86 15.52 2.68 -11.55
C THR A 86 16.36 3.66 -10.73
N SER A 87 15.75 4.60 -9.99
CA SER A 87 16.48 5.49 -9.07
C SER A 87 16.89 4.78 -7.77
N ASN A 88 16.28 3.63 -7.45
CA ASN A 88 16.55 2.83 -6.24
C ASN A 88 16.43 3.61 -4.93
N TYR A 89 15.57 4.64 -4.90
CA TYR A 89 15.36 5.45 -3.70
C TYR A 89 13.91 5.89 -3.53
N ILE A 90 13.36 5.66 -2.35
CA ILE A 90 12.12 6.29 -1.91
C ILE A 90 12.15 6.55 -0.41
N LYS A 91 11.54 7.66 0.01
CA LYS A 91 11.27 7.96 1.41
C LYS A 91 9.77 8.12 1.60
N LEU A 92 9.17 7.19 2.35
CA LEU A 92 7.74 7.13 2.59
C LEU A 92 7.44 7.48 4.04
N MET A 93 6.50 8.38 4.25
CA MET A 93 5.75 8.45 5.49
C MET A 93 4.63 7.43 5.43
N ARG A 94 4.61 6.52 6.40
CA ARG A 94 3.58 5.48 6.49
C ARG A 94 2.58 5.89 7.56
N LEU A 95 1.28 5.79 7.25
CA LEU A 95 0.21 6.23 8.15
C LEU A 95 -0.72 5.07 8.46
N PHE A 96 -1.27 5.04 9.68
CA PHE A 96 -2.18 3.99 10.15
C PHE A 96 -3.33 4.58 10.96
N VAL A 97 -4.48 3.89 10.90
CA VAL A 97 -5.57 4.05 11.86
C VAL A 97 -5.29 3.10 13.02
N GLY A 98 -5.08 3.63 14.22
CA GLY A 98 -4.70 2.83 15.39
C GLY A 98 -3.24 2.35 15.36
N GLU A 99 -2.97 1.27 16.09
CA GLU A 99 -1.66 0.60 16.13
C GLU A 99 -1.40 -0.15 14.81
N PRO A 100 -0.19 -0.08 14.24
CA PRO A 100 0.07 -0.62 12.92
C PRO A 100 0.19 -2.15 12.94
N VAL A 101 -0.57 -2.82 12.05
CA VAL A 101 -0.38 -4.24 11.72
C VAL A 101 0.20 -4.35 10.31
N TRP A 102 1.49 -4.66 10.24
CA TRP A 102 2.23 -4.72 8.96
C TRP A 102 2.15 -6.05 8.24
N THR A 103 1.50 -7.06 8.82
CA THR A 103 1.56 -8.44 8.34
C THR A 103 1.04 -8.54 6.91
N PRO A 104 1.91 -8.89 5.94
CA PRO A 104 1.46 -9.19 4.59
C PRO A 104 0.92 -10.62 4.54
N PHE A 105 -0.19 -10.81 3.85
CA PHE A 105 -0.70 -12.15 3.52
C PHE A 105 -0.50 -12.39 2.03
N ASN A 106 0.52 -13.18 1.70
CA ASN A 106 0.85 -13.48 0.31
C ASN A 106 -0.29 -14.24 -0.38
N ARG A 107 -0.56 -13.90 -1.63
CA ARG A 107 -1.57 -14.58 -2.46
C ARG A 107 -1.26 -16.09 -2.54
N PRO A 108 -2.26 -17.00 -2.46
CA PRO A 108 -3.72 -16.80 -2.44
C PRO A 108 -4.31 -16.49 -1.04
N GLN A 109 -5.31 -15.62 -0.99
CA GLN A 109 -6.00 -15.17 0.23
C GLN A 109 -7.51 -14.94 0.03
N GLU A 110 -8.17 -15.67 -0.88
CA GLU A 110 -9.60 -15.46 -1.17
C GLU A 110 -10.52 -15.71 0.03
N ASP A 111 -10.06 -16.51 1.00
CA ASP A 111 -10.82 -16.80 2.21
C ASP A 111 -10.67 -15.76 3.32
N HIS A 112 -9.67 -14.88 3.22
CA HIS A 112 -9.39 -13.87 4.23
C HIS A 112 -10.56 -12.87 4.35
N PRO A 113 -11.02 -12.51 5.57
CA PRO A 113 -12.17 -11.61 5.76
C PRO A 113 -12.04 -10.29 4.99
N ALA A 114 -10.90 -9.60 5.11
CA ALA A 114 -10.65 -8.35 4.38
C ALA A 114 -10.76 -8.51 2.85
N ARG A 115 -10.36 -9.66 2.30
CA ARG A 115 -10.45 -9.94 0.86
C ARG A 115 -11.90 -10.12 0.43
N LYS A 116 -12.70 -10.87 1.20
CA LYS A 116 -14.14 -11.04 0.96
C LYS A 116 -14.87 -9.70 1.01
N ASP A 117 -14.56 -8.86 2.00
CA ASP A 117 -15.15 -7.53 2.13
C ASP A 117 -14.74 -6.59 0.98
N TYR A 118 -13.49 -6.64 0.54
CA TYR A 118 -13.02 -5.89 -0.63
C TYR A 118 -13.78 -6.27 -1.90
N ILE A 119 -13.94 -7.57 -2.18
CA ILE A 119 -14.69 -8.06 -3.36
C ILE A 119 -16.12 -7.53 -3.32
N LYS A 120 -16.80 -7.69 -2.17
CA LYS A 120 -18.19 -7.27 -1.99
C LYS A 120 -18.38 -5.74 -2.11
N SER A 121 -17.43 -4.95 -1.60
CA SER A 121 -17.57 -3.48 -1.52
C SER A 121 -17.05 -2.74 -2.74
N VAL A 122 -15.96 -3.19 -3.34
CA VAL A 122 -15.28 -2.47 -4.43
C VAL A 122 -15.56 -3.09 -5.79
N ILE A 123 -15.55 -4.41 -5.87
CA ILE A 123 -15.71 -5.11 -7.15
C ILE A 123 -17.18 -5.18 -7.53
N GLU A 124 -18.02 -5.70 -6.62
CA GLU A 124 -19.45 -5.94 -6.85
C GLU A 124 -20.30 -4.66 -6.77
N LYS A 125 -20.02 -3.77 -5.80
CA LYS A 125 -20.80 -2.54 -5.57
C LYS A 125 -20.33 -1.29 -6.32
N GLY A 126 -19.30 -1.41 -7.16
CA GLY A 126 -18.85 -0.29 -8.00
C GLY A 126 -17.89 0.71 -7.35
N GLY A 127 -17.38 0.43 -6.15
CA GLY A 127 -16.37 1.25 -5.46
C GLY A 127 -16.83 1.77 -4.09
N LEU A 128 -15.87 2.08 -3.22
CA LEU A 128 -16.15 2.75 -1.95
C LEU A 128 -16.32 4.26 -2.20
N PRO A 129 -17.34 4.92 -1.61
CA PRO A 129 -17.47 6.37 -1.70
C PRO A 129 -16.31 7.03 -0.97
N VAL A 130 -15.35 7.58 -1.72
CA VAL A 130 -14.33 8.48 -1.18
C VAL A 130 -14.93 9.88 -1.19
N LYS A 131 -15.20 10.45 -0.01
CA LYS A 131 -15.55 11.87 0.06
C LYS A 131 -14.34 12.69 -0.37
N ALA A 132 -14.48 13.47 -1.44
CA ALA A 132 -13.50 14.49 -1.78
C ALA A 132 -13.44 15.51 -0.64
N HIS A 133 -12.21 15.84 -0.20
CA HIS A 133 -11.93 16.83 0.82
C HIS A 133 -11.15 17.99 0.21
#